data_AF-A0A2S9J0Y7-F1
#
_entry.id   AF-A0A2S9J0Y7-F1
#
_cell.length_a   1.000
_cell.length_b   1.000
_cell.length_c   1.000
_cell.angle_alpha   90.00
_cell.angle_beta   90.00
_cell.angle_gamma   90.00
#
_symmetry.space_group_name_H-M   'P 1'
#
loop_
_entity.id
_entity.type
_entity.pdbx_description
1 polymer ?
#
loop_
_entity_poly.entity_id
_entity_poly.type
_entity_poly.pdbx_seq_one_letter_code
_entity_poly.pdbx_strand_id
1 'polypeptide(L)'
;MSLADFFTPIITRDFCSGDDFYNSQFGKIIQAYETSFPDLEHAERKPHIALVGVEEERASVNNRGVKKSPDAVRKHFYNLYQGDYDMRIADLGNIQAGATVQDTYIALRTVVEELVKQDILPVIMGGGQDLTYAQYTGYEGLEQRVEIAIIDARFDLDQDQVESPPLNSNTYLNHIILHQPDYLFNLSNLAYQTYLVSKESINMYDKLFFSTMRIGMMAGKLDQAEPLIRAADMVSFDIGAIRASEAPGNANANPNGLYGDEACQLARYAGMSDKCSSIGFYEYNPTFDPMGHTGSLVAQMIWCFVDGFYSRKNDTPVIPKSAYVIYRTTLENDDYELVFVKSKKSDRWWMQVPYFGSRSVNERYYWVPCRYEDYQQAVSGDMPDLWWRTHQKLQ
;
A
#
# COMPACT_ATOMS: atom_id res chain seq x y z
N MET A 1 -21.88 -16.03 -5.80
CA MET A 1 -20.86 -16.72 -4.99
C MET A 1 -20.71 -15.88 -3.74
N SER A 2 -20.77 -16.48 -2.56
CA SER A 2 -20.54 -15.76 -1.31
C SER A 2 -19.05 -15.48 -1.17
N LEU A 3 -18.66 -14.38 -0.52
CA LEU A 3 -17.24 -14.15 -0.21
C LEU A 3 -16.63 -15.32 0.59
N ALA A 4 -17.42 -15.94 1.48
CA ALA A 4 -17.00 -17.09 2.26
C ALA A 4 -16.52 -18.28 1.41
N ASP A 5 -16.99 -18.41 0.16
CA ASP A 5 -16.63 -19.52 -0.73
C ASP A 5 -15.15 -19.45 -1.17
N PHE A 6 -14.51 -18.28 -1.06
CA PHE A 6 -13.10 -18.09 -1.41
C PHE A 6 -12.14 -18.40 -0.26
N PHE A 7 -12.64 -18.50 0.97
CA PHE A 7 -11.80 -18.57 2.15
C PHE A 7 -11.85 -19.94 2.82
N THR A 8 -10.70 -20.32 3.36
CA THR A 8 -10.59 -21.40 4.32
C THR A 8 -10.42 -20.85 5.73
N PRO A 9 -11.10 -21.45 6.72
CA PRO A 9 -11.03 -20.98 8.09
C PRO A 9 -9.64 -21.22 8.68
N ILE A 10 -9.29 -20.41 9.66
CA ILE A 10 -8.06 -20.53 10.44
C ILE A 10 -8.36 -21.15 11.81
N ILE A 11 -7.31 -21.63 12.47
CA ILE A 11 -7.39 -22.12 13.85
C ILE A 11 -6.60 -21.15 14.71
N THR A 12 -7.29 -20.22 15.38
CA THR A 12 -6.61 -19.16 16.16
C THR A 12 -5.74 -19.71 17.28
N ARG A 13 -6.11 -20.90 17.78
CA ARG A 13 -5.35 -21.63 18.80
C ARG A 13 -3.92 -21.95 18.35
N ASP A 14 -3.71 -22.22 17.06
CA ASP A 14 -2.38 -22.56 16.51
C ASP A 14 -1.42 -21.35 16.49
N PHE A 15 -1.97 -20.15 16.69
CA PHE A 15 -1.21 -18.90 16.76
C PHE A 15 -0.95 -18.46 18.20
N CYS A 16 -1.58 -19.07 19.19
CA CYS A 16 -1.43 -18.69 20.59
C CYS A 16 -0.10 -19.22 21.16
N SER A 17 0.71 -18.34 21.76
CA SER A 17 1.97 -18.74 22.39
C SER A 17 1.81 -19.46 23.73
N GLY A 18 0.64 -19.38 24.36
CA GLY A 18 0.32 -19.99 25.65
C GLY A 18 -1.05 -20.67 25.70
N ASP A 19 -1.64 -20.72 26.89
CA ASP A 19 -2.91 -21.43 27.11
C ASP A 19 -4.18 -20.66 26.70
N ASP A 20 -4.11 -19.34 26.53
CA ASP A 20 -5.15 -18.49 25.94
C ASP A 20 -4.53 -17.12 25.61
N PHE A 21 -5.19 -16.33 24.77
CA PHE A 21 -4.82 -14.94 24.55
C PHE A 21 -5.21 -14.06 25.76
N TYR A 22 -4.34 -13.12 26.11
CA TYR A 22 -4.67 -12.08 27.09
C TYR A 22 -5.73 -11.12 26.54
N ASN A 23 -6.50 -10.48 27.43
CA ASN A 23 -7.66 -9.67 27.06
C ASN A 23 -7.40 -8.57 26.02
N SER A 24 -6.21 -8.00 26.00
CA SER A 24 -5.82 -6.92 25.08
C SER A 24 -4.98 -7.41 23.89
N GLN A 25 -4.76 -8.72 23.73
CA GLN A 25 -4.10 -9.27 22.55
C GLN A 25 -5.06 -9.39 21.38
N PHE A 26 -4.56 -9.17 20.17
CA PHE A 26 -5.36 -9.28 18.95
C PHE A 26 -6.07 -10.62 18.81
N GLY A 27 -5.45 -11.73 19.20
CA GLY A 27 -6.09 -13.04 19.16
C GLY A 27 -7.34 -13.18 20.04
N LYS A 28 -7.56 -12.30 21.02
CA LYS A 28 -8.79 -12.26 21.82
C LYS A 28 -9.88 -11.37 21.23
N ILE A 29 -9.51 -10.41 20.38
CA ILE A 29 -10.35 -9.27 19.99
C ILE A 29 -10.81 -9.38 18.54
N ILE A 30 -9.93 -9.86 17.66
CA ILE A 30 -10.22 -10.01 16.22
C ILE A 30 -11.30 -11.06 16.02
N GLN A 31 -12.30 -10.74 15.20
CA GLN A 31 -13.31 -11.69 14.77
C GLN A 31 -12.73 -12.58 13.67
N ALA A 32 -12.20 -13.74 14.04
CA ALA A 32 -11.60 -14.68 13.11
C ALA A 32 -12.60 -15.67 12.51
N TYR A 33 -12.44 -16.00 11.23
CA TYR A 33 -13.17 -17.08 10.58
C TYR A 33 -12.61 -18.44 11.05
N GLU A 34 -13.21 -19.02 12.10
CA GLU A 34 -12.89 -20.38 12.56
C GLU A 34 -14.00 -21.39 12.19
N THR A 35 -15.25 -21.04 12.51
CA THR A 35 -16.42 -21.90 12.26
C THR A 35 -17.52 -21.17 11.48
N SER A 36 -17.73 -19.88 11.77
CA SER A 36 -18.67 -19.01 11.07
C SER A 36 -17.93 -17.86 10.40
N PHE A 37 -18.25 -17.58 9.14
CA PHE A 37 -17.68 -16.44 8.43
C PHE A 37 -18.10 -15.11 9.09
N PRO A 38 -17.20 -14.13 9.25
CA PRO A 38 -17.53 -12.83 9.83
C PRO A 38 -18.66 -12.11 9.08
N ASP A 39 -19.51 -11.40 9.82
CA ASP A 39 -20.58 -10.58 9.26
C ASP A 39 -20.00 -9.25 8.79
N LEU A 40 -20.09 -9.00 7.48
CA LEU A 40 -19.54 -7.81 6.83
C LEU A 40 -20.57 -6.68 6.67
N GLU A 41 -21.86 -6.96 6.85
CA GLU A 41 -22.94 -6.02 6.50
C GLU A 41 -23.56 -5.35 7.74
N HIS A 42 -23.49 -5.99 8.91
CA HIS A 42 -24.15 -5.49 10.11
C HIS A 42 -23.58 -4.14 10.58
N ALA A 43 -24.40 -3.08 10.56
CA ALA A 43 -23.98 -1.68 10.73
C ALA A 43 -23.04 -1.41 11.94
N GLU A 44 -23.29 -2.04 13.10
CA GLU A 44 -22.48 -1.84 14.31
C GLU A 44 -21.28 -2.80 14.45
N ARG A 45 -21.27 -3.91 13.71
CA ARG A 45 -20.25 -4.97 13.82
C ARG A 45 -19.35 -5.08 12.62
N LYS A 46 -19.73 -4.39 11.53
CA LYS A 46 -18.98 -4.31 10.30
C LYS A 46 -17.51 -3.97 10.60
N PRO A 47 -16.56 -4.80 10.15
CA PRO A 47 -15.16 -4.55 10.37
C PRO A 47 -14.71 -3.33 9.56
N HIS A 48 -13.78 -2.56 10.11
CA HIS A 48 -13.10 -1.52 9.33
C HIS A 48 -11.95 -2.08 8.49
N ILE A 49 -11.32 -3.14 8.99
CA ILE A 49 -10.19 -3.81 8.36
C ILE A 49 -10.51 -5.30 8.29
N ALA A 50 -10.21 -5.91 7.14
CA ALA A 50 -10.26 -7.34 6.94
C ALA A 50 -8.85 -7.88 6.66
N LEU A 51 -8.40 -8.86 7.46
CA LEU A 51 -7.17 -9.59 7.18
C LEU A 51 -7.48 -10.67 6.13
N VAL A 52 -6.66 -10.73 5.09
CA VAL A 52 -6.80 -11.65 3.95
C VAL A 52 -5.47 -12.36 3.74
N GLY A 53 -5.40 -13.65 4.06
CA GLY A 53 -4.24 -14.47 3.71
C GLY A 53 -4.35 -15.02 2.29
N VAL A 54 -3.26 -15.07 1.54
CA VAL A 54 -3.24 -15.65 0.18
C VAL A 54 -2.11 -16.67 0.06
N GLU A 55 -2.48 -17.93 -0.17
CA GLU A 55 -1.54 -19.05 -0.22
C GLU A 55 -1.03 -19.35 -1.65
N GLU A 56 -0.62 -18.31 -2.37
CA GLU A 56 -0.10 -18.41 -3.75
C GLU A 56 1.43 -18.24 -3.80
N GLU A 57 2.11 -19.16 -4.47
CA GLU A 57 3.58 -19.13 -4.62
C GLU A 57 4.06 -19.43 -6.04
N ARG A 58 3.17 -19.85 -6.95
CA ARG A 58 3.57 -20.41 -8.25
C ARG A 58 4.23 -19.38 -9.17
N ALA A 59 3.92 -18.11 -8.96
CA ALA A 59 4.44 -16.96 -9.70
C ALA A 59 5.57 -16.22 -8.95
N SER A 60 6.01 -16.72 -7.79
CA SER A 60 7.12 -16.14 -7.01
C SER A 60 8.47 -16.63 -7.55
N VAL A 61 9.22 -15.76 -8.20
CA VAL A 61 10.49 -16.10 -8.85
C VAL A 61 11.58 -16.26 -7.79
N ASN A 62 12.19 -17.45 -7.75
CA ASN A 62 13.24 -17.83 -6.79
C ASN A 62 12.84 -17.77 -5.30
N ASN A 63 11.56 -17.58 -4.95
CA ASN A 63 11.12 -17.45 -3.57
C ASN A 63 10.02 -18.46 -3.17
N ARG A 64 10.18 -19.73 -3.57
CA ARG A 64 9.22 -20.79 -3.24
C ARG A 64 9.13 -20.99 -1.72
N GLY A 65 7.91 -21.06 -1.18
CA GLY A 65 7.61 -21.17 0.25
C GLY A 65 6.75 -20.03 0.79
N VAL A 66 6.57 -18.94 0.04
CA VAL A 66 5.78 -17.77 0.42
C VAL A 66 4.31 -18.06 0.69
N LYS A 67 3.74 -19.16 0.17
CA LYS A 67 2.37 -19.57 0.49
C LYS A 67 2.12 -19.80 1.99
N LYS A 68 3.18 -20.03 2.78
CA LYS A 68 3.10 -20.21 4.24
C LYS A 68 3.14 -18.89 5.00
N SER A 69 3.37 -17.78 4.30
CA SER A 69 3.46 -16.42 4.85
C SER A 69 2.28 -16.07 5.75
N PRO A 70 1.00 -16.25 5.34
CA PRO A 70 -0.13 -15.70 6.08
C PRO A 70 -0.16 -16.19 7.53
N ASP A 71 -0.11 -17.51 7.72
CA ASP A 71 -0.18 -18.12 9.04
C ASP A 71 1.11 -17.88 9.86
N ALA A 72 2.26 -17.79 9.21
CA ALA A 72 3.50 -17.44 9.89
C ALA A 72 3.47 -16.00 10.43
N VAL A 73 2.88 -15.05 9.70
CA VAL A 73 2.64 -13.70 10.20
C VAL A 73 1.63 -13.71 11.34
N ARG A 74 0.51 -14.45 11.20
CA ARG A 74 -0.52 -14.56 12.25
C ARG A 74 0.03 -15.07 13.59
N LYS A 75 0.95 -16.04 13.57
CA LYS A 75 1.64 -16.53 14.78
C LYS A 75 2.27 -15.42 15.61
N HIS A 76 2.78 -14.37 14.96
CA HIS A 76 3.32 -13.22 15.68
C HIS A 76 2.23 -12.18 15.96
N PHE A 77 1.43 -11.85 14.94
CA PHE A 77 0.44 -10.78 15.00
C PHE A 77 -0.62 -10.99 16.08
N TYR A 78 -1.16 -12.20 16.22
CA TYR A 78 -2.22 -12.50 17.19
C TYR A 78 -1.76 -12.34 18.66
N ASN A 79 -0.45 -12.43 18.92
CA ASN A 79 0.12 -12.25 20.25
C ASN A 79 0.44 -10.78 20.56
N LEU A 80 0.33 -9.87 19.59
CA LEU A 80 0.52 -8.44 19.82
C LEU A 80 -0.68 -7.83 20.56
N TYR A 81 -0.40 -6.80 21.35
CA TYR A 81 -1.41 -6.06 22.10
C TYR A 81 -1.97 -4.92 21.27
N GLN A 82 -3.28 -4.68 21.35
CA GLN A 82 -3.90 -3.53 20.70
C GLN A 82 -3.42 -2.19 21.30
N GLY A 83 -3.56 -1.13 20.51
CA GLY A 83 -3.44 0.24 21.01
C GLY A 83 -4.72 0.72 21.74
N ASP A 84 -4.74 2.00 22.09
CA ASP A 84 -5.87 2.63 22.81
C ASP A 84 -6.92 3.19 21.82
N TYR A 85 -7.67 2.29 21.18
CA TYR A 85 -8.73 2.61 20.23
C TYR A 85 -9.78 1.50 20.16
N ASP A 86 -11.01 1.85 19.74
CA ASP A 86 -12.10 0.89 19.53
C ASP A 86 -11.91 0.16 18.20
N MET A 87 -11.35 -1.06 18.28
CA MET A 87 -10.94 -1.84 17.14
C MET A 87 -12.06 -2.75 16.61
N ARG A 88 -12.34 -2.66 15.31
CA ARG A 88 -13.19 -3.60 14.55
C ARG A 88 -12.40 -4.21 13.40
N ILE A 89 -11.84 -5.39 13.62
CA ILE A 89 -11.07 -6.14 12.62
C ILE A 89 -11.64 -7.56 12.52
N ALA A 90 -11.82 -8.02 11.29
CA ALA A 90 -12.13 -9.41 10.99
C ALA A 90 -10.93 -10.09 10.33
N ASP A 91 -10.66 -11.35 10.65
CA ASP A 91 -9.75 -12.19 9.87
C ASP A 91 -10.59 -13.16 9.05
N LEU A 92 -10.54 -12.99 7.73
CA LEU A 92 -11.36 -13.77 6.82
C LEU A 92 -10.76 -15.15 6.52
N GLY A 93 -9.55 -15.42 7.01
CA GLY A 93 -8.83 -16.67 6.77
C GLY A 93 -7.94 -16.60 5.52
N ASN A 94 -7.81 -17.74 4.83
CA ASN A 94 -6.89 -17.89 3.69
C ASN A 94 -7.61 -18.20 2.39
N ILE A 95 -7.30 -17.45 1.33
CA ILE A 95 -7.55 -17.84 -0.06
C ILE A 95 -6.52 -18.91 -0.42
N GLN A 96 -6.99 -20.13 -0.64
CA GLN A 96 -6.14 -21.21 -1.12
C GLN A 96 -5.81 -21.04 -2.60
N ALA A 97 -4.61 -21.46 -3.01
CA ALA A 97 -4.24 -21.50 -4.42
C ALA A 97 -5.27 -22.28 -5.24
N GLY A 98 -5.85 -21.62 -6.25
CA GLY A 98 -6.81 -22.23 -7.16
C GLY A 98 -6.17 -23.27 -8.08
N ALA A 99 -6.99 -23.92 -8.92
CA ALA A 99 -6.49 -24.91 -9.87
C ALA A 99 -5.40 -24.32 -10.78
N THR A 100 -5.56 -23.07 -11.19
CA THR A 100 -4.57 -22.24 -11.88
C THR A 100 -4.23 -21.00 -11.05
N VAL A 101 -3.12 -20.33 -11.39
CA VAL A 101 -2.75 -19.04 -10.76
C VAL A 101 -3.80 -17.97 -11.04
N GLN A 102 -4.37 -18.00 -12.25
CA GLN A 102 -5.43 -17.07 -12.66
C GLN A 102 -6.68 -17.19 -11.78
N ASP A 103 -7.03 -18.40 -11.35
CA ASP A 103 -8.16 -18.61 -10.43
C ASP A 103 -7.90 -17.91 -9.08
N THR A 104 -6.66 -17.98 -8.56
CA THR A 104 -6.27 -17.26 -7.35
C THR A 104 -6.36 -15.75 -7.55
N TYR A 105 -5.92 -15.23 -8.70
CA TYR A 105 -6.01 -13.80 -9.02
C TYR A 105 -7.46 -13.33 -9.09
N ILE A 106 -8.36 -14.10 -9.70
CA ILE A 106 -9.80 -13.79 -9.77
C ILE A 106 -10.41 -13.79 -8.36
N ALA A 107 -10.04 -14.76 -7.51
CA ALA A 107 -10.51 -14.82 -6.13
C ALA A 107 -10.08 -13.58 -5.34
N LEU A 108 -8.78 -13.25 -5.36
CA LEU A 108 -8.25 -12.08 -4.66
C LEU A 108 -8.85 -10.78 -5.19
N ARG A 109 -8.93 -10.60 -6.52
CA ARG A 109 -9.60 -9.47 -7.16
C ARG A 109 -11.03 -9.29 -6.62
N THR A 110 -11.82 -10.36 -6.64
CA THR A 110 -13.23 -10.33 -6.20
C THR A 110 -13.35 -9.96 -4.72
N VAL A 111 -12.45 -10.49 -3.88
CA VAL A 111 -12.38 -10.16 -2.46
C VAL A 111 -12.06 -8.68 -2.25
N VAL A 112 -11.03 -8.15 -2.93
CA VAL A 112 -10.65 -6.73 -2.82
C VAL A 112 -11.78 -5.83 -3.29
N GLU A 113 -12.38 -6.13 -4.45
CA GLU A 113 -13.50 -5.37 -5.01
C GLU A 113 -14.66 -5.27 -4.02
N GLU A 114 -15.10 -6.39 -3.45
CA GLU A 114 -16.24 -6.41 -2.54
C GLU A 114 -15.96 -5.71 -1.21
N LEU A 115 -14.77 -5.93 -0.63
CA LEU A 115 -14.39 -5.28 0.63
C LEU A 115 -14.27 -3.76 0.47
N VAL A 116 -13.63 -3.29 -0.60
CA VAL A 116 -13.48 -1.85 -0.87
C VAL A 116 -14.83 -1.21 -1.20
N LYS A 117 -15.73 -1.88 -1.96
CA LYS A 117 -17.13 -1.42 -2.16
C LYS A 117 -17.85 -1.18 -0.84
N GLN A 118 -17.57 -2.03 0.14
CA GLN A 118 -18.12 -1.93 1.48
C GLN A 118 -17.30 -1.01 2.39
N ASP A 119 -16.31 -0.24 1.95
CA ASP A 119 -15.50 0.60 2.84
C ASP A 119 -14.83 -0.21 3.97
N ILE A 120 -14.48 -1.47 3.68
CA ILE A 120 -13.69 -2.37 4.53
C ILE A 120 -12.30 -2.46 3.90
N LEU A 121 -11.26 -2.11 4.64
CA LEU A 121 -9.90 -2.08 4.13
C LEU A 121 -9.26 -3.48 4.18
N PRO A 122 -8.98 -4.14 3.04
CA PRO A 122 -8.21 -5.38 3.03
C PRO A 122 -6.74 -5.14 3.36
N VAL A 123 -6.25 -5.85 4.38
CA VAL A 123 -4.82 -6.04 4.66
C VAL A 123 -4.45 -7.45 4.20
N ILE A 124 -3.71 -7.51 3.10
CA ILE A 124 -3.35 -8.76 2.42
C ILE A 124 -2.00 -9.27 2.96
N MET A 125 -1.98 -10.52 3.39
CA MET A 125 -0.77 -11.24 3.80
C MET A 125 -0.42 -12.30 2.76
N GLY A 126 0.75 -12.14 2.13
CA GLY A 126 1.33 -13.11 1.21
C GLY A 126 0.67 -13.14 -0.18
N GLY A 127 1.04 -14.09 -1.03
CA GLY A 127 2.34 -14.78 -1.08
C GLY A 127 3.31 -13.99 -1.95
N GLY A 128 3.43 -14.37 -3.23
CA GLY A 128 4.26 -13.62 -4.18
C GLY A 128 3.74 -12.21 -4.47
N GLN A 129 4.65 -11.31 -4.86
CA GLN A 129 4.29 -9.91 -5.18
C GLN A 129 3.50 -9.78 -6.48
N ASP A 130 3.45 -10.82 -7.31
CA ASP A 130 2.54 -10.93 -8.46
C ASP A 130 1.07 -10.64 -8.09
N LEU A 131 0.67 -10.95 -6.86
CA LEU A 131 -0.65 -10.66 -6.32
C LEU A 131 -0.98 -9.17 -6.23
N THR A 132 0.02 -8.28 -6.32
CA THR A 132 -0.19 -6.83 -6.49
C THR A 132 -1.06 -6.54 -7.71
N TYR A 133 -0.92 -7.31 -8.80
CA TYR A 133 -1.78 -7.16 -9.98
C TYR A 133 -3.24 -7.54 -9.68
N ALA A 134 -3.46 -8.61 -8.91
CA ALA A 134 -4.80 -9.01 -8.50
C ALA A 134 -5.43 -8.00 -7.52
N GLN A 135 -4.65 -7.42 -6.61
CA GLN A 135 -5.08 -6.31 -5.75
C GLN A 135 -5.49 -5.08 -6.59
N TYR A 136 -4.66 -4.68 -7.55
CA TYR A 136 -4.94 -3.56 -8.47
C TYR A 136 -6.22 -3.76 -9.28
N THR A 137 -6.38 -4.93 -9.89
CA THR A 137 -7.59 -5.23 -10.69
C THR A 137 -8.87 -5.34 -9.86
N GLY A 138 -8.77 -5.45 -8.53
CA GLY A 138 -9.93 -5.31 -7.63
C GLY A 138 -10.60 -3.93 -7.71
N TYR A 139 -9.87 -2.91 -8.16
CA TYR A 139 -10.40 -1.56 -8.34
C TYR A 139 -11.10 -1.36 -9.69
N GLU A 140 -10.94 -2.27 -10.66
CA GLU A 140 -11.58 -2.20 -11.99
C GLU A 140 -13.10 -2.08 -11.86
N GLY A 141 -13.71 -2.92 -11.00
CA GLY A 141 -15.16 -2.94 -10.77
C GLY A 141 -15.70 -1.75 -9.96
N LEU A 142 -14.83 -0.84 -9.50
CA LEU A 142 -15.21 0.40 -8.81
C LEU A 142 -15.28 1.61 -9.76
N GLU A 143 -14.81 1.45 -11.01
CA GLU A 143 -14.69 2.53 -11.99
C GLU A 143 -13.88 3.75 -11.49
N GLN A 144 -12.96 3.51 -10.55
CA GLN A 144 -12.10 4.54 -9.97
C GLN A 144 -10.68 4.38 -10.51
N ARG A 145 -10.09 5.50 -10.96
CA ARG A 145 -8.64 5.52 -11.18
C ARG A 145 -7.92 5.57 -9.84
N VAL A 146 -6.87 4.78 -9.70
CA VAL A 146 -6.14 4.59 -8.45
C VAL A 146 -4.71 5.10 -8.54
N GLU A 147 -4.23 5.61 -7.42
CA GLU A 147 -2.81 5.83 -7.18
C GLU A 147 -2.22 4.66 -6.40
N ILE A 148 -1.11 4.13 -6.88
CA ILE A 148 -0.43 3.00 -6.25
C ILE A 148 0.91 3.46 -5.69
N ALA A 149 1.19 3.13 -4.42
CA ALA A 149 2.52 3.21 -3.85
C ALA A 149 3.10 1.80 -3.70
N ILE A 150 4.29 1.59 -4.27
CA ILE A 150 5.04 0.33 -4.18
C ILE A 150 6.30 0.60 -3.37
N ILE A 151 6.51 -0.18 -2.30
CA ILE A 151 7.71 -0.10 -1.46
C ILE A 151 8.52 -1.35 -1.74
N ASP A 152 9.63 -1.17 -2.45
CA ASP A 152 10.39 -2.26 -3.06
C ASP A 152 11.85 -1.86 -3.31
N ALA A 153 12.77 -2.82 -3.28
CA ALA A 153 14.15 -2.62 -3.71
C ALA A 153 14.29 -2.52 -5.25
N ARG A 154 13.33 -3.06 -6.01
CA ARG A 154 13.30 -3.18 -7.47
C ARG A 154 12.02 -2.56 -8.06
N PHE A 155 11.97 -2.49 -9.38
CA PHE A 155 10.76 -2.08 -10.11
C PHE A 155 10.02 -3.27 -10.73
N ASP A 156 10.60 -4.47 -10.76
CA ASP A 156 9.94 -5.68 -11.31
C ASP A 156 9.24 -5.45 -12.66
N LEU A 157 10.03 -4.90 -13.58
CA LEU A 157 9.67 -4.62 -14.96
C LEU A 157 10.59 -5.40 -15.90
N ASP A 158 10.01 -6.26 -16.74
CA ASP A 158 10.70 -6.89 -17.85
C ASP A 158 10.86 -5.90 -19.02
N GLN A 159 12.06 -5.85 -19.59
CA GLN A 159 12.43 -4.98 -20.70
C GLN A 159 12.68 -5.75 -22.00
N ASP A 160 12.85 -7.06 -21.93
CA ASP A 160 13.16 -7.90 -23.07
C ASP A 160 11.87 -8.49 -23.68
N GLN A 161 10.85 -8.76 -22.86
CA GLN A 161 9.57 -9.32 -23.28
C GLN A 161 8.38 -8.36 -23.05
N VAL A 162 8.52 -7.09 -23.42
CA VAL A 162 7.53 -6.03 -23.12
C VAL A 162 6.13 -6.32 -23.67
N GLU A 163 6.01 -7.00 -24.81
CA GLU A 163 4.71 -7.23 -25.47
C GLU A 163 3.88 -8.36 -24.82
N SER A 164 4.52 -9.31 -24.14
CA SER A 164 3.83 -10.43 -23.48
C SER A 164 4.70 -11.02 -22.36
N PRO A 165 5.01 -10.23 -21.31
CA PRO A 165 5.82 -10.72 -20.21
C PRO A 165 5.02 -11.75 -19.42
N PRO A 166 5.62 -12.87 -18.99
CA PRO A 166 4.94 -13.81 -18.11
C PRO A 166 4.53 -13.09 -16.82
N LEU A 167 3.29 -13.16 -16.37
CA LEU A 167 2.86 -12.51 -15.12
C LEU A 167 3.44 -13.25 -13.91
N ASN A 168 4.46 -12.66 -13.28
CA ASN A 168 5.15 -13.18 -12.11
C ASN A 168 5.69 -12.05 -11.21
N SER A 169 6.33 -12.40 -10.09
CA SER A 169 6.84 -11.43 -9.10
C SER A 169 7.85 -10.42 -9.66
N ASN A 170 8.51 -10.71 -10.78
CA ASN A 170 9.51 -9.82 -11.38
C ASN A 170 8.96 -8.97 -12.55
N THR A 171 7.69 -9.11 -12.90
CA THR A 171 7.11 -8.54 -14.13
C THR A 171 5.68 -8.02 -13.95
N TYR A 172 5.09 -8.17 -12.77
CA TYR A 172 3.70 -7.78 -12.50
C TYR A 172 3.44 -6.30 -12.79
N LEU A 173 4.46 -5.44 -12.64
CA LEU A 173 4.33 -4.03 -12.95
C LEU A 173 4.11 -3.76 -14.44
N ASN A 174 4.62 -4.60 -15.35
CA ASN A 174 4.29 -4.49 -16.78
C ASN A 174 2.79 -4.66 -17.00
N HIS A 175 2.18 -5.62 -16.30
CA HIS A 175 0.74 -5.91 -16.42
C HIS A 175 -0.12 -4.80 -15.84
N ILE A 176 0.31 -4.12 -14.78
CA ILE A 176 -0.38 -2.95 -14.21
C ILE A 176 -0.33 -1.77 -15.21
N ILE A 177 0.85 -1.45 -15.75
CA ILE A 177 1.05 -0.31 -16.65
C ILE A 177 0.35 -0.53 -18.01
N LEU A 178 0.35 -1.76 -18.52
CA LEU A 178 -0.27 -2.10 -19.80
C LEU A 178 -1.73 -2.54 -19.67
N HIS A 179 -2.29 -2.56 -18.46
CA HIS A 179 -3.66 -2.99 -18.22
C HIS A 179 -4.65 -2.15 -19.03
N GLN A 180 -5.67 -2.80 -19.59
CA GLN A 180 -6.75 -2.15 -20.31
C GLN A 180 -8.09 -2.72 -19.84
N PRO A 181 -9.07 -1.88 -19.50
CA PRO A 181 -9.04 -0.40 -19.51
C PRO A 181 -8.10 0.22 -18.46
N ASP A 182 -7.64 1.45 -18.70
CA ASP A 182 -6.66 2.13 -17.83
C ASP A 182 -7.31 2.74 -16.58
N TYR A 183 -6.96 2.16 -15.43
CA TYR A 183 -7.34 2.62 -14.09
C TYR A 183 -6.15 3.16 -13.28
N LEU A 184 -4.94 3.20 -13.85
CA LEU A 184 -3.76 3.66 -13.14
C LEU A 184 -3.64 5.18 -13.30
N PHE A 185 -3.96 5.95 -12.26
CA PHE A 185 -3.73 7.39 -12.29
C PHE A 185 -2.27 7.76 -12.03
N ASN A 186 -1.63 7.07 -11.07
CA ASN A 186 -0.26 7.35 -10.68
C ASN A 186 0.38 6.10 -10.09
N LEU A 187 1.69 5.98 -10.29
CA LEU A 187 2.52 4.99 -9.65
C LEU A 187 3.68 5.69 -8.93
N SER A 188 3.89 5.34 -7.67
CA SER A 188 5.01 5.82 -6.86
C SER A 188 5.82 4.64 -6.38
N ASN A 189 7.08 4.51 -6.82
CA ASN A 189 7.97 3.45 -6.33
C ASN A 189 8.97 4.02 -5.31
N LEU A 190 9.00 3.44 -4.12
CA LEU A 190 9.73 3.91 -2.95
C LEU A 190 10.75 2.86 -2.51
N ALA A 191 11.86 3.33 -1.94
CA ALA A 191 12.96 2.51 -1.40
C ALA A 191 13.78 1.71 -2.43
N TYR A 192 13.61 1.98 -3.73
CA TYR A 192 14.38 1.29 -4.74
C TYR A 192 15.90 1.54 -4.62
N GLN A 193 16.67 0.56 -5.07
CA GLN A 193 18.13 0.60 -5.05
C GLN A 193 18.65 0.75 -6.48
N THR A 194 19.32 1.86 -6.79
CA THR A 194 19.70 2.22 -8.17
C THR A 194 20.52 1.13 -8.89
N TYR A 195 21.28 0.32 -8.17
CA TYR A 195 22.05 -0.77 -8.76
C TYR A 195 21.25 -2.06 -9.05
N LEU A 196 19.98 -2.12 -8.61
CA LEU A 196 19.05 -3.22 -8.91
C LEU A 196 18.01 -2.82 -9.96
N VAL A 197 18.01 -1.57 -10.41
CA VAL A 197 17.04 -1.02 -11.36
C VAL A 197 17.77 -0.49 -12.59
N SER A 198 17.29 -0.83 -13.78
CA SER A 198 17.92 -0.35 -15.02
C SER A 198 17.63 1.14 -15.27
N LYS A 199 18.46 1.78 -16.09
CA LYS A 199 18.25 3.18 -16.50
C LYS A 199 16.99 3.33 -17.36
N GLU A 200 16.69 2.35 -18.18
CA GLU A 200 15.53 2.29 -19.06
C GLU A 200 14.24 2.29 -18.23
N SER A 201 14.19 1.50 -17.16
CA SER A 201 13.10 1.49 -16.18
C SER A 201 12.91 2.86 -15.51
N ILE A 202 14.00 3.52 -15.08
CA ILE A 202 13.93 4.88 -14.49
C ILE A 202 13.40 5.88 -15.52
N ASN A 203 13.93 5.85 -16.74
CA ASN A 203 13.50 6.72 -17.84
C ASN A 203 12.04 6.50 -18.21
N MET A 204 11.53 5.26 -18.12
CA MET A 204 10.12 4.96 -18.34
C MET A 204 9.23 5.63 -17.29
N TYR A 205 9.60 5.55 -16.01
CA TYR A 205 8.89 6.25 -14.93
C TYR A 205 8.84 7.77 -15.17
N ASP A 206 9.96 8.37 -15.57
CA ASP A 206 10.00 9.81 -15.86
C ASP A 206 9.14 10.18 -17.09
N LYS A 207 9.15 9.37 -18.15
CA LYS A 207 8.30 9.58 -19.34
C LYS A 207 6.81 9.45 -19.05
N LEU A 208 6.43 8.57 -18.13
CA LEU A 208 5.05 8.37 -17.68
C LEU A 208 4.66 9.32 -16.54
N PHE A 209 5.55 10.24 -16.14
CA PHE A 209 5.37 11.18 -15.03
C PHE A 209 5.02 10.50 -13.69
N PHE A 210 5.49 9.28 -13.50
CA PHE A 210 5.42 8.54 -12.24
C PHE A 210 6.47 9.04 -11.24
N SER A 211 6.28 8.73 -9.97
CA SER A 211 7.21 9.15 -8.91
C SER A 211 8.13 8.00 -8.53
N THR A 212 9.41 8.31 -8.27
CA THR A 212 10.36 7.34 -7.73
C THR A 212 11.15 7.97 -6.59
N MET A 213 11.41 7.20 -5.54
CA MET A 213 12.22 7.63 -4.41
C MET A 213 13.24 6.53 -4.08
N ARG A 214 14.50 6.80 -4.38
CA ARG A 214 15.59 5.87 -4.03
C ARG A 214 15.79 5.83 -2.53
N ILE A 215 16.21 4.69 -2.00
CA ILE A 215 16.44 4.53 -0.56
C ILE A 215 17.40 5.58 0.04
N GLY A 216 18.43 5.98 -0.71
CA GLY A 216 19.39 7.00 -0.26
C GLY A 216 18.80 8.39 -0.06
N MET A 217 17.60 8.68 -0.58
CA MET A 217 16.87 9.93 -0.29
C MET A 217 16.01 9.84 0.98
N MET A 218 15.67 8.62 1.39
CA MET A 218 14.84 8.34 2.57
C MET A 218 15.67 8.27 3.85
N ALA A 219 16.95 7.93 3.75
CA ALA A 219 17.86 7.82 4.89
C ALA A 219 17.88 9.12 5.72
N GLY A 220 17.40 9.04 6.96
CA GLY A 220 17.29 10.19 7.87
C GLY A 220 16.19 11.21 7.53
N LYS A 221 15.37 10.94 6.51
CA LYS A 221 14.30 11.82 6.00
C LYS A 221 13.09 11.02 5.50
N LEU A 222 12.65 10.03 6.27
CA LEU A 222 11.52 9.16 5.90
C LEU A 222 10.21 9.91 5.68
N ASP A 223 10.04 11.04 6.36
CA ASP A 223 8.94 11.97 6.19
C ASP A 223 8.80 12.49 4.75
N GLN A 224 9.83 12.36 3.90
CA GLN A 224 9.75 12.67 2.46
C GLN A 224 8.85 11.67 1.71
N ALA A 225 8.75 10.42 2.18
CA ALA A 225 7.89 9.42 1.57
C ALA A 225 6.41 9.56 1.97
N GLU A 226 6.11 10.25 3.08
CA GLU A 226 4.74 10.38 3.60
C GLU A 226 3.74 10.91 2.58
N PRO A 227 4.01 11.99 1.80
CA PRO A 227 3.04 12.50 0.84
C PRO A 227 2.76 11.53 -0.30
N LEU A 228 3.78 10.79 -0.77
CA LEU A 228 3.62 9.79 -1.83
C LEU A 228 2.78 8.61 -1.38
N ILE A 229 2.97 8.16 -0.13
CA ILE A 229 2.14 7.11 0.48
C ILE A 229 0.73 7.62 0.78
N ARG A 230 0.59 8.86 1.28
CA ARG A 230 -0.71 9.47 1.57
C ARG A 230 -1.55 9.71 0.30
N ALA A 231 -0.92 9.91 -0.84
CA ALA A 231 -1.59 10.03 -2.13
C ALA A 231 -2.12 8.69 -2.66
N ALA A 232 -1.62 7.56 -2.16
CA ALA A 232 -1.98 6.25 -2.68
C ALA A 232 -3.33 5.74 -2.16
N ASP A 233 -4.13 5.19 -3.08
CA ASP A 233 -5.31 4.38 -2.79
C ASP A 233 -4.89 2.96 -2.39
N MET A 234 -3.85 2.45 -3.04
CA MET A 234 -3.35 1.09 -2.89
C MET A 234 -1.87 1.10 -2.53
N VAL A 235 -1.49 0.32 -1.53
CA VAL A 235 -0.08 0.13 -1.16
C VAL A 235 0.33 -1.34 -1.33
N SER A 236 1.45 -1.57 -2.01
CA SER A 236 2.09 -2.89 -2.09
C SER A 236 3.49 -2.81 -1.47
N PHE A 237 3.75 -3.67 -0.49
CA PHE A 237 4.99 -3.68 0.26
C PHE A 237 5.70 -5.03 0.04
N ASP A 238 6.83 -5.00 -0.66
CA ASP A 238 7.76 -6.13 -0.73
C ASP A 238 8.71 -6.09 0.46
N ILE A 239 8.76 -7.19 1.22
CA ILE A 239 9.73 -7.37 2.30
C ILE A 239 11.18 -7.34 1.77
N GLY A 240 11.42 -7.61 0.48
CA GLY A 240 12.69 -7.42 -0.22
C GLY A 240 13.24 -5.98 -0.21
N ALA A 241 12.40 -4.98 0.08
CA ALA A 241 12.82 -3.60 0.33
C ALA A 241 13.62 -3.44 1.65
N ILE A 242 13.44 -4.37 2.59
CA ILE A 242 14.05 -4.38 3.92
C ILE A 242 15.36 -5.17 3.85
N ARG A 243 16.39 -4.68 4.52
CA ARG A 243 17.68 -5.37 4.51
C ARG A 243 17.63 -6.73 5.21
N ALA A 244 18.38 -7.68 4.69
CA ALA A 244 18.40 -9.08 5.15
C ALA A 244 18.77 -9.26 6.63
N SER A 245 19.49 -8.32 7.24
CA SER A 245 19.81 -8.37 8.68
C SER A 245 18.59 -8.16 9.58
N GLU A 246 17.56 -7.47 9.09
CA GLU A 246 16.28 -7.24 9.77
C GLU A 246 15.20 -8.22 9.29
N ALA A 247 15.19 -8.52 7.99
CA ALA A 247 14.19 -9.35 7.32
C ALA A 247 14.85 -10.45 6.44
N PRO A 248 15.47 -11.49 7.03
CA PRO A 248 16.10 -12.57 6.27
C PRO A 248 15.13 -13.49 5.53
N GLY A 249 13.82 -13.42 5.84
CA GLY A 249 12.77 -14.30 5.34
C GLY A 249 12.36 -14.05 3.91
N ASN A 250 13.31 -14.02 2.98
CA ASN A 250 13.10 -13.96 1.54
C ASN A 250 14.36 -14.56 0.86
N ALA A 251 14.19 -15.49 -0.10
CA ALA A 251 15.34 -16.07 -0.80
C ALA A 251 16.15 -15.02 -1.60
N ASN A 252 15.51 -13.93 -2.00
CA ASN A 252 16.08 -12.81 -2.75
C ASN A 252 16.50 -11.64 -1.84
N ALA A 253 16.60 -11.84 -0.52
CA ALA A 253 16.91 -10.78 0.44
C ALA A 253 18.27 -10.10 0.14
N ASN A 254 18.28 -8.77 0.20
CA ASN A 254 19.46 -7.96 -0.11
C ASN A 254 20.14 -7.47 1.18
N PRO A 255 21.48 -7.32 1.20
CA PRO A 255 22.20 -6.88 2.39
C PRO A 255 21.88 -5.43 2.80
N ASN A 256 21.46 -4.61 1.84
CA ASN A 256 21.04 -3.23 2.06
C ASN A 256 19.53 -3.10 1.79
N GLY A 257 18.92 -2.09 2.40
CA GLY A 257 17.48 -1.89 2.39
C GLY A 257 17.08 -1.06 3.60
N LEU A 258 15.77 -0.89 3.77
CA LEU A 258 15.18 -0.21 4.91
C LEU A 258 15.56 -0.92 6.21
N TYR A 259 15.65 -0.14 7.29
CA TYR A 259 15.65 -0.70 8.64
C TYR A 259 14.22 -1.15 9.02
N GLY A 260 14.07 -2.05 10.00
CA GLY A 260 12.75 -2.57 10.39
C GLY A 260 11.82 -1.48 10.95
N ASP A 261 12.35 -0.55 11.73
CA ASP A 261 11.62 0.61 12.26
C ASP A 261 11.19 1.58 11.14
N GLU A 262 12.04 1.77 10.13
CA GLU A 262 11.70 2.54 8.94
C GLU A 262 10.53 1.91 8.17
N ALA A 263 10.55 0.59 7.97
CA ALA A 263 9.47 -0.14 7.31
C ALA A 263 8.14 -0.03 8.08
N CYS A 264 8.18 -0.17 9.41
CA CYS A 264 7.04 0.05 10.30
C CYS A 264 6.50 1.48 10.18
N GLN A 265 7.37 2.49 10.08
CA GLN A 265 6.98 3.89 9.92
C GLN A 265 6.28 4.14 8.56
N LEU A 266 6.75 3.53 7.47
CA LEU A 266 6.09 3.62 6.16
C LEU A 266 4.71 2.94 6.17
N ALA A 267 4.60 1.76 6.80
CA ALA A 267 3.31 1.09 6.99
C ALA A 267 2.35 1.95 7.82
N ARG A 268 2.85 2.64 8.85
CA ARG A 268 2.06 3.60 9.63
C ARG A 268 1.58 4.79 8.80
N TYR A 269 2.41 5.34 7.90
CA TYR A 269 1.99 6.40 6.99
C TYR A 269 0.85 5.94 6.07
N ALA A 270 0.91 4.70 5.56
CA ALA A 270 -0.17 4.12 4.77
C ALA A 270 -1.46 4.01 5.60
N GLY A 271 -1.36 3.54 6.85
CA GLY A 271 -2.49 3.49 7.78
C GLY A 271 -3.13 4.87 8.00
N MET A 272 -2.31 5.91 8.24
CA MET A 272 -2.77 7.29 8.48
C MET A 272 -3.34 8.02 7.26
N SER A 273 -3.19 7.44 6.07
CA SER A 273 -3.75 8.01 4.86
C SER A 273 -5.26 7.86 4.87
N ASP A 274 -6.00 8.97 4.75
CA ASP A 274 -7.46 8.91 4.64
C ASP A 274 -7.90 8.36 3.25
N LYS A 275 -6.96 8.21 2.30
CA LYS A 275 -7.18 7.75 0.93
C LYS A 275 -6.87 6.26 0.72
N CYS A 276 -5.94 5.71 1.51
CA CYS A 276 -5.55 4.30 1.40
C CYS A 276 -6.74 3.40 1.72
N SER A 277 -7.11 2.56 0.77
CA SER A 277 -8.25 1.63 0.80
C SER A 277 -7.84 0.17 0.69
N SER A 278 -6.57 -0.14 0.37
CA SER A 278 -6.01 -1.49 0.50
C SER A 278 -4.49 -1.47 0.70
N ILE A 279 -3.97 -2.48 1.39
CA ILE A 279 -2.53 -2.71 1.54
C ILE A 279 -2.19 -4.20 1.46
N GLY A 280 -1.08 -4.54 0.80
CA GLY A 280 -0.55 -5.90 0.77
C GLY A 280 0.92 -5.98 1.22
N PHE A 281 1.25 -7.06 1.92
CA PHE A 281 2.61 -7.41 2.35
C PHE A 281 3.03 -8.74 1.68
N TYR A 282 4.04 -8.68 0.82
CA TYR A 282 4.38 -9.77 -0.11
C TYR A 282 5.81 -10.30 0.09
N GLU A 283 6.08 -11.47 -0.50
CA GLU A 283 7.41 -12.11 -0.57
C GLU A 283 8.04 -12.54 0.78
N TYR A 284 7.31 -12.45 1.89
CA TYR A 284 7.73 -13.12 3.12
C TYR A 284 7.71 -14.63 2.94
N ASN A 285 8.86 -15.26 3.15
CA ASN A 285 9.06 -16.70 3.05
C ASN A 285 9.55 -17.28 4.39
N PRO A 286 8.67 -17.95 5.16
CA PRO A 286 9.03 -18.55 6.44
C PRO A 286 10.14 -19.60 6.35
N THR A 287 10.38 -20.18 5.16
CA THR A 287 11.46 -21.17 4.95
C THR A 287 12.85 -20.58 5.18
N PHE A 288 13.01 -19.28 4.93
CA PHE A 288 14.26 -18.54 5.14
C PHE A 288 14.28 -17.76 6.47
N ASP A 289 13.27 -17.96 7.32
CA ASP A 289 13.11 -17.26 8.59
C ASP A 289 12.90 -18.24 9.76
N PRO A 290 13.87 -19.11 10.05
CA PRO A 290 13.71 -20.17 11.07
C PRO A 290 13.49 -19.62 12.49
N MET A 291 13.91 -18.38 12.76
CA MET A 291 13.71 -17.70 14.05
C MET A 291 12.44 -16.83 14.07
N GLY A 292 11.71 -16.71 12.96
CA GLY A 292 10.48 -15.90 12.88
C GLY A 292 10.73 -14.39 12.99
N HIS A 293 11.93 -13.89 12.72
CA HIS A 293 12.24 -12.47 12.84
C HIS A 293 11.50 -11.65 11.78
N THR A 294 11.47 -12.15 10.55
CA THR A 294 10.77 -11.48 9.45
C THR A 294 9.27 -11.56 9.66
N GLY A 295 8.74 -12.72 10.05
CA GLY A 295 7.32 -12.87 10.40
C GLY A 295 6.90 -11.92 11.53
N SER A 296 7.73 -11.76 12.56
CA SER A 296 7.53 -10.79 13.63
C SER A 296 7.57 -9.35 13.13
N LEU A 297 8.49 -9.01 12.22
CA LEU A 297 8.58 -7.67 11.65
C LEU A 297 7.34 -7.34 10.80
N VAL A 298 6.90 -8.25 9.92
CA VAL A 298 5.67 -8.06 9.14
C VAL A 298 4.46 -7.88 10.06
N ALA A 299 4.37 -8.66 11.15
CA ALA A 299 3.31 -8.47 12.16
C ALA A 299 3.36 -7.07 12.81
N GLN A 300 4.56 -6.55 13.10
CA GLN A 300 4.73 -5.19 13.62
C GLN A 300 4.39 -4.12 12.58
N MET A 301 4.70 -4.35 11.30
CA MET A 301 4.31 -3.45 10.21
C MET A 301 2.79 -3.38 10.07
N ILE A 302 2.09 -4.53 10.11
CA ILE A 302 0.62 -4.58 10.13
C ILE A 302 0.09 -3.88 11.38
N TRP A 303 0.69 -4.10 12.55
CA TRP A 303 0.31 -3.40 13.78
C TRP A 303 0.43 -1.87 13.63
N CYS A 304 1.54 -1.39 13.06
CA CYS A 304 1.78 0.03 12.82
C CYS A 304 0.80 0.61 11.80
N PHE A 305 0.43 -0.17 10.78
CA PHE A 305 -0.63 0.18 9.84
C PHE A 305 -1.98 0.33 10.56
N VAL A 306 -2.36 -0.63 11.41
CA VAL A 306 -3.60 -0.59 12.19
C VAL A 306 -3.62 0.63 13.12
N ASP A 307 -2.52 0.91 13.83
CA ASP A 307 -2.37 2.12 14.65
C ASP A 307 -2.54 3.41 13.81
N GLY A 308 -1.94 3.44 12.63
CA GLY A 308 -2.09 4.53 11.67
C GLY A 308 -3.54 4.71 11.22
N PHE A 309 -4.24 3.61 10.91
CA PHE A 309 -5.63 3.61 10.47
C PHE A 309 -6.57 4.21 11.52
N TYR A 310 -6.48 3.76 12.77
CA TYR A 310 -7.29 4.33 13.86
C TYR A 310 -6.83 5.74 14.27
N SER A 311 -5.64 6.17 13.84
CA SER A 311 -5.13 7.53 14.01
C SER A 311 -5.50 8.49 12.88
N ARG A 312 -6.23 8.05 11.85
CA ARG A 312 -6.66 8.87 10.70
C ARG A 312 -7.31 10.15 11.15
N LYS A 313 -6.88 11.26 10.53
CA LYS A 313 -7.35 12.60 10.91
C LYS A 313 -8.58 13.01 10.12
N ASN A 314 -8.89 12.33 9.01
CA ASN A 314 -9.99 12.69 8.11
C ASN A 314 -9.93 14.18 7.80
N ASP A 315 -8.79 14.63 7.30
CA ASP A 315 -8.53 16.04 7.00
C ASP A 315 -7.98 16.27 5.59
N THR A 316 -8.18 15.28 4.72
CA THR A 316 -8.15 15.50 3.27
C THR A 316 -9.06 16.68 2.92
N PRO A 317 -8.61 17.65 2.08
CA PRO A 317 -9.32 18.88 1.75
C PRO A 317 -10.70 18.71 1.07
N VAL A 318 -11.71 18.33 1.86
CA VAL A 318 -13.12 18.17 1.45
C VAL A 318 -14.07 18.76 2.51
N ILE A 319 -13.58 18.92 3.75
CA ILE A 319 -14.34 19.37 4.94
C ILE A 319 -14.15 20.91 5.07
N PRO A 320 -14.93 21.71 5.84
CA PRO A 320 -15.19 23.11 5.49
C PRO A 320 -13.89 23.92 5.38
N LYS A 321 -13.84 24.89 4.44
CA LYS A 321 -12.66 25.72 4.16
C LYS A 321 -12.04 26.38 5.41
N SER A 322 -12.84 26.59 6.47
CA SER A 322 -12.38 27.11 7.77
C SER A 322 -11.37 26.21 8.48
N ALA A 323 -11.32 24.91 8.18
CA ALA A 323 -10.39 23.93 8.73
C ALA A 323 -8.95 24.07 8.20
N TYR A 324 -8.75 24.89 7.16
CA TYR A 324 -7.46 25.03 6.48
C TYR A 324 -6.93 26.47 6.54
N VAL A 325 -5.62 26.60 6.39
CA VAL A 325 -4.94 27.85 6.04
C VAL A 325 -4.55 27.76 4.57
N ILE A 326 -4.97 28.75 3.77
CA ILE A 326 -4.73 28.77 2.33
C ILE A 326 -3.56 29.72 2.04
N TYR A 327 -2.58 29.22 1.30
CA TYR A 327 -1.43 29.98 0.82
C TYR A 327 -1.50 30.05 -0.69
N ARG A 328 -1.23 31.24 -1.25
CA ARG A 328 -1.20 31.49 -2.69
C ARG A 328 0.15 32.05 -3.06
N THR A 329 0.71 31.59 -4.17
CA THR A 329 1.94 32.12 -4.74
C THR A 329 1.82 32.13 -6.27
N THR A 330 2.50 33.07 -6.90
CA THR A 330 2.53 33.25 -8.36
C THR A 330 3.96 33.04 -8.82
N LEU A 331 4.15 32.28 -9.89
CA LEU A 331 5.46 32.10 -10.50
C LEU A 331 5.81 33.33 -11.35
N GLU A 332 7.07 33.77 -11.33
CA GLU A 332 7.49 35.02 -11.99
C GLU A 332 7.33 34.99 -13.53
N ASN A 333 7.27 33.80 -14.13
CA ASN A 333 7.29 33.60 -15.59
C ASN A 333 6.04 32.89 -16.16
N ASP A 334 5.09 32.50 -15.31
CA ASP A 334 3.92 31.70 -15.69
C ASP A 334 2.64 32.33 -15.11
N ASP A 335 1.57 32.43 -15.89
CA ASP A 335 0.25 32.93 -15.45
C ASP A 335 -0.47 31.98 -14.46
N TYR A 336 0.24 30.99 -13.89
CA TYR A 336 -0.32 30.01 -12.97
C TYR A 336 -0.24 30.50 -11.51
N GLU A 337 -1.41 30.67 -10.90
CA GLU A 337 -1.52 30.79 -9.45
C GLU A 337 -1.43 29.39 -8.80
N LEU A 338 -0.44 29.19 -7.94
CA LEU A 338 -0.31 27.97 -7.15
C LEU A 338 -1.00 28.13 -5.80
N VAL A 339 -1.91 27.22 -5.50
CA VAL A 339 -2.67 27.21 -4.24
C VAL A 339 -2.24 26.03 -3.38
N PHE A 340 -1.79 26.34 -2.17
CA PHE A 340 -1.46 25.37 -1.14
C PHE A 340 -2.44 25.49 0.02
N VAL A 341 -2.74 24.37 0.66
CA VAL A 341 -3.56 24.32 1.87
C VAL A 341 -2.85 23.54 2.95
N LYS A 342 -2.90 24.08 4.16
CA LYS A 342 -2.39 23.44 5.38
C LYS A 342 -3.55 23.11 6.30
N SER A 343 -3.66 21.85 6.73
CA SER A 343 -4.63 21.45 7.75
C SER A 343 -4.28 22.09 9.09
N LYS A 344 -5.26 22.71 9.75
CA LYS A 344 -5.10 23.20 11.14
C LYS A 344 -5.10 22.05 12.16
N LYS A 345 -5.53 20.85 11.76
CA LYS A 345 -5.67 19.67 12.63
C LYS A 345 -4.40 18.82 12.67
N SER A 346 -3.73 18.65 11.54
CA SER A 346 -2.57 17.75 11.43
C SER A 346 -1.29 18.43 10.96
N ASP A 347 -1.35 19.72 10.62
CA ASP A 347 -0.26 20.45 9.97
C ASP A 347 0.19 19.89 8.60
N ARG A 348 -0.50 18.87 8.07
CA ARG A 348 -0.25 18.31 6.73
C ARG A 348 -0.59 19.32 5.63
N TRP A 349 0.10 19.20 4.50
CA TRP A 349 -0.04 20.08 3.35
C TRP A 349 -0.60 19.34 2.13
N TRP A 350 -1.30 20.11 1.30
CA TRP A 350 -1.74 19.74 -0.04
C TRP A 350 -1.57 20.92 -0.98
N MET A 351 -1.41 20.64 -2.26
CA MET A 351 -1.43 21.63 -3.34
C MET A 351 -2.58 21.34 -4.30
N GLN A 352 -3.13 22.39 -4.93
CA GLN A 352 -4.11 22.28 -6.01
C GLN A 352 -3.39 22.17 -7.35
N VAL A 353 -3.78 21.17 -8.13
CA VAL A 353 -3.35 21.01 -9.53
C VAL A 353 -4.58 21.07 -10.43
N PRO A 354 -4.71 22.06 -11.32
CA PRO A 354 -5.87 22.17 -12.21
C PRO A 354 -5.87 21.07 -13.29
N TYR A 355 -7.04 20.68 -13.77
CA TYR A 355 -7.17 19.82 -14.96
C TYR A 355 -6.88 20.63 -16.24
N PHE A 356 -6.44 19.96 -17.32
CA PHE A 356 -6.15 20.65 -18.57
C PHE A 356 -7.38 21.36 -19.17
N GLY A 357 -7.15 22.51 -19.81
CA GLY A 357 -8.20 23.37 -20.37
C GLY A 357 -8.92 24.25 -19.34
N SER A 358 -8.64 24.05 -18.06
CA SER A 358 -9.05 24.92 -16.97
C SER A 358 -8.19 26.20 -16.95
N ARG A 359 -8.83 27.37 -17.00
CA ARG A 359 -8.17 28.69 -16.93
C ARG A 359 -8.36 29.39 -15.58
N SER A 360 -9.11 28.79 -14.66
CA SER A 360 -9.49 29.40 -13.38
C SER A 360 -9.29 28.45 -12.21
N VAL A 361 -8.75 28.97 -11.11
CA VAL A 361 -8.53 28.27 -9.83
C VAL A 361 -9.83 27.80 -9.16
N ASN A 362 -11.00 28.21 -9.67
CA ASN A 362 -12.33 27.75 -9.21
C ASN A 362 -12.92 26.58 -10.05
N GLU A 363 -12.20 26.08 -11.05
CA GLU A 363 -12.61 24.95 -11.89
C GLU A 363 -12.14 23.61 -11.30
N ARG A 364 -12.34 22.50 -12.00
CA ARG A 364 -11.99 21.15 -11.52
C ARG A 364 -10.48 21.09 -11.25
N TYR A 365 -10.09 20.70 -10.04
CA TYR A 365 -8.70 20.52 -9.62
C TYR A 365 -8.53 19.19 -8.86
N TYR A 366 -7.28 18.74 -8.78
CA TYR A 366 -6.85 17.58 -8.03
C TYR A 366 -6.03 18.02 -6.81
N TRP A 367 -6.27 17.40 -5.67
CA TRP A 367 -5.50 17.65 -4.45
C TRP A 367 -4.32 16.70 -4.39
N VAL A 368 -3.11 17.27 -4.36
CA VAL A 368 -1.88 16.48 -4.22
C VAL A 368 -1.32 16.70 -2.82
N PRO A 369 -1.23 15.64 -1.99
CA PRO A 369 -0.42 15.65 -0.77
C PRO A 369 0.97 16.19 -1.04
N CYS A 370 1.38 17.19 -0.28
CA CYS A 370 2.71 17.80 -0.43
C CYS A 370 3.29 18.16 0.93
N ARG A 371 4.47 18.78 0.90
CA ARG A 371 5.14 19.28 2.09
C ARG A 371 5.29 20.80 2.07
N TYR A 372 5.75 21.33 3.19
CA TYR A 372 6.09 22.75 3.31
C TYR A 372 7.25 23.15 2.39
N GLU A 373 8.20 22.25 2.16
CA GLU A 373 9.34 22.48 1.27
C GLU A 373 8.89 22.75 -0.19
N ASP A 374 7.84 22.07 -0.67
CA ASP A 374 7.25 22.33 -1.99
C ASP A 374 6.68 23.75 -2.08
N TYR A 375 6.05 24.22 -1.00
CA TYR A 375 5.58 25.60 -0.92
C TYR A 375 6.75 26.59 -0.88
N GLN A 376 7.83 26.30 -0.15
CA GLN A 376 9.01 27.16 -0.12
C GLN A 376 9.67 27.28 -1.50
N GLN A 377 9.75 26.17 -2.24
CA GLN A 377 10.24 26.15 -3.63
C GLN A 377 9.36 27.02 -4.54
N ALA A 378 8.03 26.89 -4.43
CA ALA A 378 7.09 27.71 -5.19
C ALA A 378 7.18 29.21 -4.85
N VAL A 379 7.50 29.56 -3.61
CA VAL A 379 7.71 30.95 -3.18
C VAL A 379 9.04 31.51 -3.68
N SER A 380 10.07 30.67 -3.88
CA SER A 380 11.33 31.10 -4.49
C SER A 380 11.26 31.28 -6.01
N GLY A 381 10.09 31.04 -6.62
CA GLY A 381 9.85 31.19 -8.05
C GLY A 381 10.04 29.92 -8.86
N ASP A 382 10.34 28.78 -8.22
CA ASP A 382 10.55 27.49 -8.89
C ASP A 382 9.29 26.61 -8.80
N MET A 383 8.88 25.99 -9.91
CA MET A 383 7.74 25.09 -9.91
C MET A 383 8.09 23.75 -9.24
N PRO A 384 7.32 23.26 -8.25
CA PRO A 384 7.58 21.96 -7.64
C PRO A 384 7.40 20.81 -8.63
N ASP A 385 8.36 19.88 -8.68
CA ASP A 385 8.32 18.73 -9.59
C ASP A 385 7.05 17.90 -9.45
N LEU A 386 6.57 17.72 -8.21
CA LEU A 386 5.35 16.99 -7.90
C LEU A 386 4.10 17.64 -8.51
N TRP A 387 4.04 18.98 -8.52
CA TRP A 387 2.96 19.73 -9.18
C TRP A 387 3.01 19.50 -10.69
N TRP A 388 4.18 19.69 -11.30
CA TRP A 388 4.39 19.57 -12.74
C TRP A 388 4.05 18.18 -13.27
N ARG A 389 4.59 17.12 -12.63
CA ARG A 389 4.31 15.73 -12.99
C ARG A 389 2.82 15.41 -12.89
N THR A 390 2.14 15.93 -11.87
CA THR A 390 0.70 15.73 -11.72
C THR A 390 -0.08 16.44 -12.82
N HIS A 391 0.26 17.68 -13.14
CA HIS A 391 -0.40 18.46 -14.18
C HIS A 391 -0.29 17.79 -15.56
N GLN A 392 0.87 17.19 -15.89
CA GLN A 392 1.05 16.43 -17.14
C GLN A 392 0.12 15.21 -17.25
N LYS A 393 -0.20 14.55 -16.13
CA LYS A 393 -1.13 13.40 -16.10
C LYS A 393 -2.60 13.78 -16.13
N LEU A 394 -2.92 15.03 -15.81
CA LEU A 394 -4.29 15.57 -15.85
C LEU A 394 -4.67 16.16 -17.22
N GLN A 395 -3.84 15.90 -18.25
CA GLN A 395 -4.05 16.30 -19.64
C GLN A 395 -5.12 15.47 -20.36
#